data_AF-X7ZZH2-F1
#
_entry.id   AF-X7ZZH2-F1
#
_cell.length_a   1.000
_cell.length_b   1.000
_cell.length_c   1.000
_cell.angle_alpha   90.00
_cell.angle_beta   90.00
_cell.angle_gamma   90.00
#
_symmetry.space_group_name_H-M   'P 1'
#
loop_
_entity.id
_entity.type
_entity.pdbx_description
1 polymer ?
#
loop_
_entity_poly.entity_id
_entity_poly.type
_entity_poly.pdbx_seq_one_letter_code
_entity_poly.pdbx_strand_id
1 'polypeptide(L)'
;MAWVETEYHRRVHTETGQSPLDRWEAGWDRLGRTPAMPTADELTEAFLWSEYRVVTKTATVSLHANTYQVDPALVGRKVELVFSPFDLETVEVRYRDKSYGKALPHTISRHTHPKAKPETPQPEPPAATGIDYLALTAAAHDEQLRGDERIGYYALYGQDDQIPGQLSIDDLQPTVDDNPEGEVSA
;
A
#
# COMPACT_ATOMS: atom_id res chain seq x y z
N MET A 1 -15.98 -5.83 0.62
CA MET A 1 -16.77 -7.04 1.01
C MET A 1 -18.08 -6.94 0.26
N ALA A 2 -18.32 -7.82 -0.72
CA ALA A 2 -19.37 -7.64 -1.75
C ALA A 2 -20.76 -7.30 -1.20
N TRP A 3 -21.23 -8.00 -0.15
CA TRP A 3 -22.56 -7.75 0.44
C TRP A 3 -22.77 -6.32 0.95
N VAL A 4 -21.73 -5.69 1.50
CA VAL A 4 -21.83 -4.31 2.01
C VAL A 4 -22.09 -3.34 0.86
N GLU A 5 -21.40 -3.56 -0.25
CA GLU A 5 -21.40 -2.68 -1.43
C GLU A 5 -22.65 -2.91 -2.30
N THR A 6 -23.10 -4.15 -2.46
CA THR A 6 -24.25 -4.49 -3.31
C THR A 6 -25.59 -4.36 -2.61
N GLU A 7 -25.69 -4.78 -1.34
CA GLU A 7 -26.96 -4.88 -0.62
C GLU A 7 -27.08 -3.80 0.46
N TYR A 8 -26.15 -3.75 1.41
CA TYR A 8 -26.32 -2.90 2.60
C TYR A 8 -26.40 -1.42 2.26
N HIS A 9 -25.43 -0.88 1.50
CA HIS A 9 -25.41 0.54 1.17
C HIS A 9 -26.57 0.98 0.26
N ARG A 10 -27.12 0.05 -0.54
CA ARG A 10 -28.17 0.31 -1.52
C ARG A 10 -29.59 0.09 -0.99
N ARG A 11 -29.75 -0.76 0.02
CA ARG A 11 -31.06 -1.10 0.57
C ARG A 11 -31.64 0.05 1.38
N VAL A 12 -32.91 0.35 1.14
CA VAL A 12 -33.67 1.29 1.97
C VAL A 12 -33.88 0.69 3.37
N HIS A 13 -33.41 1.40 4.38
CA HIS A 13 -33.60 0.99 5.77
C HIS A 13 -34.93 1.53 6.31
N THR A 14 -35.64 0.69 7.07
CA THR A 14 -36.97 1.02 7.59
C THR A 14 -36.98 2.15 8.60
N GLU A 15 -35.89 2.33 9.35
CA GLU A 15 -35.75 3.40 10.35
C GLU A 15 -35.57 4.79 9.70
N THR A 16 -34.79 4.87 8.63
CA THR A 16 -34.45 6.14 7.97
C THR A 16 -35.31 6.42 6.73
N GLY A 17 -35.99 5.42 6.20
CA GLY A 17 -36.73 5.49 4.93
C GLY A 17 -35.85 5.77 3.72
N GLN A 18 -34.52 5.66 3.86
CA GLN A 18 -33.51 6.00 2.86
C GLN A 18 -32.43 4.93 2.84
N SER A 19 -31.73 4.78 1.71
CA SER A 19 -30.51 3.97 1.67
C SER A 19 -29.35 4.70 2.39
N PRO A 20 -28.41 3.98 3.03
CA PRO A 20 -27.21 4.60 3.59
C PRO A 20 -26.40 5.41 2.58
N LEU A 21 -26.30 4.93 1.32
CA LEU A 21 -25.56 5.61 0.26
C LEU A 21 -26.20 6.96 -0.10
N ASP A 22 -27.50 6.98 -0.40
CA ASP A 22 -28.22 8.22 -0.76
C ASP A 22 -28.14 9.25 0.36
N ARG A 23 -28.22 8.78 1.61
CA ARG A 23 -28.13 9.63 2.80
C ARG A 23 -26.74 10.23 2.96
N TRP A 24 -25.69 9.47 2.68
CA TRP A 24 -24.31 9.92 2.71
C TRP A 24 -24.04 10.97 1.62
N GLU A 25 -24.47 10.71 0.39
CA GLU A 25 -24.35 11.65 -0.74
C GLU A 25 -25.09 12.96 -0.47
N ALA A 26 -26.34 12.90 -0.03
CA ALA A 26 -27.12 14.08 0.35
C ALA A 26 -26.48 14.88 1.49
N GLY A 27 -25.70 14.22 2.37
CA GLY A 27 -24.93 14.87 3.42
C GLY A 27 -23.80 15.75 2.85
N TRP A 28 -23.09 15.26 1.83
CA TRP A 28 -22.05 16.02 1.15
C TRP A 28 -22.62 17.16 0.31
N ASP A 29 -23.72 16.92 -0.41
CA ASP A 29 -24.42 17.96 -1.16
C ASP A 29 -24.86 19.12 -0.26
N ARG A 30 -25.41 18.81 0.92
CA ARG A 30 -25.79 19.82 1.92
C ARG A 30 -24.61 20.66 2.39
N LEU A 31 -23.43 20.04 2.53
CA LEU A 31 -22.21 20.73 2.93
C LEU A 31 -21.55 21.50 1.77
N GLY A 32 -22.03 21.32 0.53
CA GLY A 32 -21.49 21.97 -0.67
C GLY A 32 -20.04 21.58 -0.96
N ARG A 33 -19.60 20.39 -0.51
CA ARG A 33 -18.23 19.91 -0.69
C ARG A 33 -18.22 18.40 -0.89
N THR A 34 -17.21 17.90 -1.60
CA THR A 34 -16.93 16.47 -1.69
C THR A 34 -15.93 16.05 -0.61
N PRO A 35 -15.82 14.76 -0.29
CA PRO A 35 -14.69 14.23 0.46
C PRO A 35 -13.38 14.72 -0.17
N ALA A 36 -12.46 15.24 0.66
CA ALA A 36 -11.13 15.57 0.18
C ALA A 36 -10.38 14.26 -0.10
N MET A 37 -9.84 14.14 -1.31
CA MET A 37 -8.93 13.04 -1.63
C MET A 37 -7.58 13.36 -0.99
N PRO A 38 -7.08 12.54 -0.05
CA PRO A 38 -5.76 12.75 0.50
C PRO A 38 -4.72 12.59 -0.61
N THR A 39 -3.63 13.35 -0.48
CA THR A 39 -2.46 13.21 -1.34
C THR A 39 -1.76 11.88 -1.11
N ALA A 40 -0.96 11.43 -2.08
CA ALA A 40 -0.19 10.18 -1.95
C ALA A 40 0.74 10.19 -0.73
N ASP A 41 1.31 11.36 -0.40
CA ASP A 41 2.18 11.54 0.74
C ASP A 41 1.40 11.43 2.07
N GLU A 42 0.21 12.04 2.17
CA GLU A 42 -0.66 11.90 3.34
C GLU A 42 -1.13 10.46 3.57
N LEU A 43 -1.43 9.74 2.49
CA LEU A 43 -1.77 8.33 2.57
C LEU A 43 -0.60 7.50 3.06
N THR A 44 0.59 7.73 2.51
CA THR A 44 1.80 7.00 2.91
C THR A 44 2.10 7.26 4.39
N GLU A 45 2.05 8.52 4.82
CA GLU A 45 2.24 8.95 6.21
C GLU A 45 1.28 8.23 7.18
N ALA A 46 0.02 8.04 6.79
CA ALA A 46 -0.99 7.37 7.62
C ALA A 46 -0.68 5.88 7.91
N PHE A 47 0.14 5.23 7.09
CA PHE A 47 0.58 3.84 7.29
C PHE A 47 1.94 3.71 7.98
N LEU A 48 2.65 4.83 8.21
CA LEU A 48 3.93 4.79 8.91
C LEU A 48 3.73 4.51 10.40
N TRP A 49 4.66 3.76 10.96
CA TRP A 49 4.68 3.41 12.38
C TRP A 49 5.60 4.38 13.10
N SER A 50 5.22 4.78 14.31
CA SER A 50 6.07 5.62 15.16
C SER A 50 6.48 4.92 16.45
N GLU A 51 7.75 5.08 16.83
CA GLU A 51 8.26 4.63 18.12
C GLU A 51 9.20 5.66 18.75
N TYR A 52 9.06 5.88 20.06
CA TYR A 52 9.92 6.81 20.78
C TYR A 52 11.19 6.13 21.31
N ARG A 53 12.34 6.76 21.05
CA ARG A 53 13.66 6.33 21.55
C ARG A 53 14.46 7.52 22.07
N VAL A 54 15.39 7.23 22.98
CA VAL A 54 16.34 8.25 23.48
C VAL A 54 17.65 8.08 22.74
N VAL A 55 18.18 9.19 22.22
CA VAL A 55 19.45 9.21 21.50
C VAL A 55 20.60 9.05 22.49
N THR A 56 21.52 8.13 22.19
CA THR A 56 22.71 7.85 23.00
C THR A 56 23.73 8.99 22.90
N LYS A 57 24.76 8.96 23.77
CA LYS A 57 25.87 9.94 23.73
C LYS A 57 26.67 9.91 22.42
N THR A 58 26.59 8.81 21.67
CA THR A 58 27.27 8.62 20.38
C THR A 58 26.39 8.98 19.19
N ALA A 59 25.29 9.72 19.40
CA ALA A 59 24.33 10.10 18.37
C ALA A 59 23.72 8.89 17.63
N THR A 60 23.45 7.80 18.35
CA THR A 60 22.80 6.60 17.80
C THR A 60 21.48 6.28 18.50
N VAL A 61 20.61 5.57 17.80
CA VAL A 61 19.34 5.01 18.30
C VAL A 61 19.22 3.55 17.91
N SER A 62 18.64 2.73 18.79
CA SER A 62 18.38 1.32 18.51
C SER A 62 16.88 1.05 18.34
N LEU A 63 16.53 0.37 17.26
CA LEU A 63 15.16 0.03 16.88
C LEU A 63 15.16 -1.38 16.26
N HIS A 64 14.38 -2.31 16.83
CA HIS A 64 14.24 -3.71 16.37
C HIS A 64 15.55 -4.45 16.04
N ALA A 65 16.56 -4.38 16.92
CA ALA A 65 17.89 -4.95 16.73
C ALA A 65 18.72 -4.31 15.59
N ASN A 66 18.27 -3.18 15.05
CA ASN A 66 19.05 -2.31 14.19
C ASN A 66 19.53 -1.09 14.98
N THR A 67 20.63 -0.51 14.54
CA THR A 67 21.17 0.74 15.08
C THR A 67 21.31 1.77 13.97
N TYR A 68 20.85 2.99 14.23
CA TYR A 68 20.87 4.10 13.29
C TYR A 68 21.62 5.28 13.89
N GLN A 69 22.37 5.98 13.06
CA GLN A 69 23.00 7.25 13.39
C GLN A 69 22.03 8.39 13.10
N VAL A 70 21.93 9.33 14.03
CA VAL A 70 21.05 10.50 13.95
C VAL A 70 21.86 11.78 14.07
N ASP A 71 21.22 12.93 13.90
CA ASP A 71 21.86 14.24 14.11
C ASP A 71 22.44 14.34 15.55
N PRO A 72 23.74 14.64 15.71
CA PRO A 72 24.37 14.87 17.01
C PRO A 72 23.68 15.94 17.88
N ALA A 73 22.96 16.89 17.28
CA ALA A 73 22.18 17.89 18.02
C ALA A 73 21.06 17.28 18.88
N LEU A 74 20.67 16.03 18.61
CA LEU A 74 19.61 15.30 19.29
C LEU A 74 20.12 14.40 20.43
N VAL A 75 21.43 14.37 20.70
CA VAL A 75 22.02 13.56 21.78
C VAL A 75 21.32 13.82 23.13
N GLY A 76 20.90 12.73 23.79
CA GLY A 76 20.19 12.78 25.07
C GLY A 76 18.71 13.18 25.00
N ARG A 77 18.17 13.44 23.81
CA ARG A 77 16.76 13.80 23.61
C ARG A 77 15.92 12.56 23.30
N LYS A 78 14.65 12.59 23.71
CA LYS A 78 13.64 11.62 23.28
C LYS A 78 13.10 12.04 21.92
N VAL A 79 13.37 11.23 20.90
CA VAL A 79 12.97 11.45 19.51
C VAL A 79 11.91 10.43 19.11
N GLU A 80 11.08 10.78 18.15
CA GLU A 80 10.15 9.89 17.48
C GLU A 80 10.81 9.36 16.21
N LEU A 81 10.79 8.04 16.03
CA LEU A 81 11.26 7.36 14.84
C LEU A 81 10.04 6.93 14.04
N VAL A 82 9.91 7.45 12.82
CA VAL A 82 8.81 7.15 11.91
C VAL A 82 9.35 6.27 10.78
N PHE A 83 8.73 5.12 10.56
CA PHE A 83 9.25 4.11 9.63
C PHE A 83 8.15 3.26 9.00
N SER A 84 8.44 2.64 7.86
CA SER A 84 7.58 1.63 7.25
C SER A 84 7.78 0.28 7.95
N PRO A 85 6.72 -0.45 8.32
CA PRO A 85 6.87 -1.76 8.94
C PRO A 85 7.49 -2.80 8.00
N PHE A 86 7.49 -2.55 6.69
CA PHE A 86 8.05 -3.45 5.67
C PHE A 86 9.48 -3.08 5.26
N ASP A 87 9.88 -1.82 5.45
CA ASP A 87 11.22 -1.32 5.16
C ASP A 87 11.79 -0.55 6.37
N LEU A 88 12.72 -1.18 7.07
CA LEU A 88 13.45 -0.59 8.20
C LEU A 88 14.73 0.15 7.76
N GLU A 89 15.10 0.20 6.48
CA GLU A 89 16.28 0.95 6.03
C GLU A 89 16.00 2.46 6.04
N THR A 90 14.77 2.84 5.74
CA THR A 90 14.33 4.24 5.69
C THR A 90 13.58 4.64 6.97
N VAL A 91 14.30 5.22 7.93
CA VAL A 91 13.72 5.73 9.19
C VAL A 91 13.85 7.25 9.24
N GLU A 92 12.74 7.97 9.44
CA GLU A 92 12.73 9.41 9.67
C GLU A 92 12.77 9.72 11.17
N VAL A 93 13.54 10.73 11.56
CA VAL A 93 13.66 11.19 12.95
C VAL A 93 12.88 12.49 13.13
N ARG A 94 11.95 12.50 14.08
CA ARG A 94 11.19 13.69 14.46
C ARG A 94 11.44 14.06 15.92
N TYR A 95 11.48 15.37 16.20
CA TYR A 95 11.57 15.90 17.55
C TYR A 95 10.72 17.15 17.67
N ARG A 96 9.77 17.16 18.63
CA ARG A 96 8.80 18.26 18.82
C ARG A 96 8.05 18.61 17.52
N ASP A 97 7.47 17.60 16.88
CA ASP A 97 6.71 17.75 15.63
C ASP A 97 7.51 18.32 14.44
N LYS A 98 8.85 18.34 14.54
CA LYS A 98 9.74 18.77 13.47
C LYS A 98 10.58 17.60 12.97
N SER A 99 10.65 17.43 11.65
CA SER A 99 11.56 16.48 11.02
C SER A 99 13.02 16.97 11.14
N TYR A 100 13.90 16.06 11.55
CA TYR A 100 15.35 16.23 11.61
C TYR A 100 16.06 15.38 10.55
N GLY A 101 15.32 14.87 9.57
CA GLY A 101 15.84 14.07 8.46
C GLY A 101 15.90 12.57 8.74
N LYS A 102 16.52 11.84 7.81
CA LYS A 102 16.62 10.38 7.85
C LYS A 102 17.74 9.92 8.78
N ALA A 103 17.47 8.90 9.59
CA ALA A 103 18.49 8.21 10.36
C ALA A 103 19.33 7.35 9.40
N LEU A 104 20.66 7.48 9.47
CA LEU A 104 21.55 6.67 8.64
C LEU A 104 21.70 5.28 9.26
N PRO A 105 21.43 4.20 8.53
CA PRO A 105 21.59 2.86 9.06
C PRO A 105 23.07 2.57 9.35
N HIS A 106 23.37 2.21 10.60
CA HIS A 106 24.72 1.87 11.04
C HIS A 106 24.91 0.36 11.13
N THR A 107 23.90 -0.36 11.62
CA THR A 107 23.87 -1.82 11.62
C THR A 107 22.43 -2.25 11.40
N ILE A 108 22.15 -2.87 10.25
CA ILE A 108 20.86 -3.50 9.96
C ILE A 108 21.03 -5.01 10.05
N SER A 109 20.25 -5.65 10.91
CA SER A 109 20.13 -7.10 10.98
C SER A 109 18.76 -7.58 10.48
N ARG A 110 17.72 -6.76 10.64
CA ARG A 110 16.34 -7.08 10.26
C ARG A 110 15.77 -5.97 9.38
N HIS A 111 15.26 -6.33 8.20
CA HIS A 111 14.72 -5.36 7.24
C HIS A 111 13.20 -5.15 7.41
N THR A 112 12.51 -6.04 8.14
CA THR A 112 11.06 -6.03 8.32
C THR A 112 10.69 -6.08 9.79
N HIS A 113 9.71 -5.28 10.21
CA HIS A 113 9.23 -5.24 11.59
C HIS A 113 8.73 -6.63 12.05
N PRO A 114 9.01 -7.10 13.28
CA PRO A 114 8.63 -8.46 13.73
C PRO A 114 7.12 -8.77 13.69
N LYS A 115 6.28 -7.73 13.74
CA LYS A 115 4.81 -7.87 13.62
C LYS A 115 4.28 -7.71 12.20
N ALA A 116 5.12 -7.32 11.24
CA ALA A 116 4.75 -7.30 9.83
C ALA A 116 4.80 -8.75 9.32
N LYS A 117 3.69 -9.45 9.49
CA LYS A 117 3.53 -10.80 8.94
C LYS A 117 3.37 -10.65 7.43
N PRO A 118 4.16 -11.35 6.59
CA PRO A 118 3.87 -11.43 5.17
C PRO A 118 2.44 -11.93 4.99
N GLU A 119 1.71 -11.36 4.03
CA GLU A 119 0.38 -11.82 3.66
C GLU A 119 0.52 -13.23 3.05
N THR A 120 0.64 -14.23 3.92
CA THR A 120 0.62 -15.63 3.51
C THR A 120 -0.85 -15.95 3.26
N PRO A 121 -1.24 -16.34 2.04
CA PRO A 121 -2.62 -16.71 1.75
C PRO A 121 -3.02 -17.79 2.76
N GLN A 122 -4.07 -17.52 3.52
CA GLN A 122 -4.61 -18.52 4.42
C GLN A 122 -5.17 -19.65 3.54
N PRO A 123 -4.84 -20.93 3.83
CA PRO A 123 -5.38 -22.04 3.05
C PRO A 123 -6.90 -21.98 3.07
N GLU A 124 -7.49 -22.11 1.88
CA GLU A 124 -8.94 -21.99 1.70
C GLU A 124 -9.65 -23.04 2.55
N PRO A 125 -10.65 -22.65 3.36
CA PRO A 125 -11.44 -23.58 4.13
C PRO A 125 -12.20 -24.55 3.20
N PRO A 126 -12.49 -25.78 3.65
CA PRO A 126 -13.20 -26.76 2.83
C PRO A 126 -14.58 -26.25 2.43
N ALA A 127 -14.99 -26.58 1.20
CA ALA A 127 -16.25 -26.13 0.61
C ALA A 127 -17.45 -26.47 1.50
N ALA A 128 -18.22 -25.44 1.87
CA ALA A 128 -19.45 -25.61 2.63
C ALA A 128 -20.55 -26.25 1.75
N THR A 129 -21.35 -27.16 2.31
CA THR A 129 -22.36 -27.95 1.59
C THR A 129 -23.73 -27.27 1.46
N GLY A 130 -23.78 -25.93 1.38
CA GLY A 130 -25.01 -25.14 1.24
C GLY A 130 -24.99 -24.18 0.05
N ILE A 131 -26.09 -23.44 -0.16
CA ILE A 131 -26.08 -22.31 -1.10
C ILE A 131 -25.20 -21.21 -0.50
N ASP A 132 -24.04 -21.00 -1.10
CA ASP A 132 -23.13 -19.93 -0.70
C ASP A 132 -23.62 -18.59 -1.25
N TYR A 133 -24.53 -17.97 -0.50
CA TYR A 133 -25.06 -16.65 -0.82
C TYR A 133 -23.97 -15.57 -0.89
N LEU A 134 -22.89 -15.71 -0.09
CA LEU A 134 -21.80 -14.75 -0.11
C LEU A 134 -20.96 -14.90 -1.39
N ALA A 135 -20.70 -16.13 -1.83
CA ALA A 135 -20.04 -16.38 -3.11
C ALA A 135 -20.90 -15.91 -4.29
N LEU A 136 -22.22 -16.12 -4.27
CA LEU A 136 -23.12 -15.60 -5.30
C LEU A 136 -23.14 -14.07 -5.34
N THR A 137 -23.15 -13.43 -4.16
CA THR A 137 -23.10 -11.96 -4.05
C THR A 137 -21.74 -11.42 -4.50
N ALA A 138 -20.65 -12.13 -4.20
CA ALA A 138 -19.31 -11.79 -4.66
C ALA A 138 -19.19 -11.91 -6.18
N ALA A 139 -19.65 -13.01 -6.79
CA ALA A 139 -19.64 -13.18 -8.24
C ALA A 139 -20.47 -12.10 -8.96
N ALA A 140 -21.64 -11.75 -8.44
CA ALA A 140 -22.46 -10.67 -8.99
C ALA A 140 -21.77 -9.30 -8.87
N HIS A 141 -21.07 -9.06 -7.76
CA HIS A 141 -20.30 -7.84 -7.54
C HIS A 141 -19.11 -7.73 -8.50
N ASP A 142 -18.36 -8.81 -8.70
CA ASP A 142 -17.21 -8.84 -9.59
C ASP A 142 -17.62 -8.63 -11.06
N GLU A 143 -18.77 -9.16 -11.47
CA GLU A 143 -19.33 -8.90 -12.80
C GLU A 143 -19.76 -7.43 -12.96
N GLN A 144 -20.33 -6.82 -11.91
CA GLN A 144 -20.67 -5.40 -11.92
C GLN A 144 -19.40 -4.53 -12.07
N LEU A 145 -18.32 -4.83 -11.33
CA LEU A 145 -17.03 -4.15 -11.48
C LEU A 145 -16.46 -4.30 -12.89
N ARG A 146 -16.59 -5.48 -13.50
CA ARG A 146 -16.11 -5.78 -14.86
C ARG A 146 -16.86 -4.96 -15.92
N GLY A 147 -18.14 -4.67 -15.69
CA GLY A 147 -18.98 -3.88 -16.59
C GLY A 147 -18.79 -2.36 -16.50
N ASP A 148 -18.40 -1.83 -15.33
CA ASP A 148 -18.27 -0.39 -15.07
C ASP A 148 -16.94 0.25 -15.57
N GLU A 149 -16.05 -0.52 -16.21
CA GLU A 149 -14.63 -0.13 -16.30
C GLU A 149 -14.27 1.17 -17.04
N ARG A 150 -13.59 2.04 -16.28
CA ARG A 150 -12.59 3.01 -16.77
C ARG A 150 -11.13 2.62 -16.39
N ILE A 151 -10.91 1.70 -15.45
CA ILE A 151 -9.58 1.18 -15.06
C ILE A 151 -9.68 -0.32 -14.71
N GLY A 152 -8.83 -1.10 -15.39
CA GLY A 152 -8.68 -2.57 -15.48
C GLY A 152 -8.41 -3.41 -14.21
N TYR A 153 -8.97 -3.12 -13.03
CA TYR A 153 -8.50 -3.76 -11.79
C TYR A 153 -8.72 -5.29 -11.74
N TYR A 154 -9.74 -5.83 -12.41
CA TYR A 154 -9.93 -7.30 -12.46
C TYR A 154 -8.81 -8.01 -13.20
N ALA A 155 -8.13 -7.32 -14.11
CA ALA A 155 -7.07 -7.90 -14.92
C ALA A 155 -5.78 -8.14 -14.12
N LEU A 156 -5.64 -7.54 -12.94
CA LEU A 156 -4.51 -7.77 -12.02
C LEU A 156 -4.62 -9.07 -11.23
N TYR A 157 -5.83 -9.64 -11.13
CA TYR A 157 -6.11 -10.86 -10.37
C TYR A 157 -6.43 -12.06 -11.30
N GLY A 158 -6.41 -11.84 -12.61
CA GLY A 158 -6.54 -12.88 -13.63
C GLY A 158 -5.24 -13.66 -13.78
N GLN A 159 -5.35 -14.97 -13.68
CA GLN A 159 -4.30 -15.98 -13.84
C GLN A 159 -3.47 -15.76 -15.11
N ASP A 160 -2.17 -15.41 -14.96
CA ASP A 160 -1.01 -15.44 -15.90
C ASP A 160 -1.22 -15.26 -17.42
N ASP A 161 -2.36 -14.76 -17.89
CA ASP A 161 -2.60 -14.45 -19.29
C ASP A 161 -2.32 -12.97 -19.53
N GLN A 162 -1.46 -12.70 -20.52
CA GLN A 162 -1.06 -11.36 -20.93
C GLN A 162 -2.26 -10.41 -21.03
N ILE A 163 -2.20 -9.32 -20.25
CA ILE A 163 -3.17 -8.24 -20.33
C ILE A 163 -3.14 -7.63 -21.74
N PRO A 164 -4.29 -7.48 -22.42
CA PRO A 164 -4.33 -6.90 -23.75
C PRO A 164 -3.76 -5.48 -23.75
N GLY A 165 -2.64 -5.28 -24.47
CA GLY A 165 -1.91 -4.03 -24.56
C GLY A 165 -0.65 -3.94 -23.69
N GLN A 166 -0.34 -4.96 -22.88
CA GLN A 166 0.92 -5.04 -22.14
C GLN A 166 2.03 -5.57 -23.05
N LEU A 167 3.10 -4.79 -23.21
CA LEU A 167 4.31 -5.22 -23.94
C LEU A 167 4.98 -6.35 -23.16
N SER A 168 5.30 -7.47 -23.84
CA SER A 168 6.02 -8.58 -23.22
C SER A 168 7.47 -8.21 -23.02
N ILE A 169 8.11 -8.76 -21.98
CA ILE A 169 9.55 -8.55 -21.77
C ILE A 169 10.40 -9.16 -22.91
N ASP A 170 9.84 -10.13 -23.63
CA ASP A 170 10.42 -10.72 -24.85
C ASP A 170 10.35 -9.78 -26.07
N ASP A 171 9.47 -8.77 -26.07
CA ASP A 171 9.36 -7.78 -27.16
C ASP A 171 10.43 -6.67 -27.05
N LEU A 172 11.13 -6.58 -25.91
CA LEU A 172 12.25 -5.67 -25.71
C LEU A 172 13.54 -6.33 -26.22
N GLN A 173 13.72 -6.41 -27.54
CA GLN A 173 15.01 -6.81 -28.09
C GLN A 173 16.07 -5.74 -27.76
N PRO A 174 17.18 -6.10 -27.08
CA PRO A 174 18.31 -5.20 -26.96
C PRO A 174 18.89 -5.00 -28.36
N THR A 175 18.88 -3.76 -28.85
CA THR A 175 19.64 -3.37 -30.04
C THR A 175 21.13 -3.51 -29.71
N VAL A 176 21.66 -4.71 -29.91
CA VAL A 176 23.11 -4.93 -29.97
C VAL A 176 23.53 -4.44 -31.36
N ASP A 177 24.08 -3.23 -31.42
CA ASP A 177 24.84 -2.75 -32.57
C ASP A 177 26.06 -3.66 -32.75
N ASP A 178 25.90 -4.71 -33.55
CA ASP A 178 27.01 -5.52 -34.04
C ASP A 178 27.62 -4.79 -35.25
N ASN A 179 28.68 -4.02 -34.99
CA ASN A 179 29.50 -3.38 -36.01
C ASN A 179 30.65 -4.33 -36.39
N PRO A 180 30.65 -4.97 -37.57
CA PRO A 180 31.81 -5.73 -38.02
C PRO A 180 32.83 -4.82 -38.70
N GLU A 181 33.84 -4.37 -37.94
CA GLU A 181 35.10 -3.89 -38.54
C GLU A 181 35.96 -5.07 -39.01
N GLY A 182 36.35 -5.07 -40.30
CA GLY A 182 37.72 -5.43 -40.67
C GLY A 182 37.96 -6.34 -41.88
N GLU A 183 38.82 -5.82 -42.79
CA GLU A 183 39.72 -6.50 -43.74
C GLU A 183 39.16 -6.82 -45.16
N VAL A 184 39.83 -6.50 -46.29
CA VAL A 184 41.27 -6.44 -46.61
C VAL A 184 41.63 -5.45 -47.74
N SER A 185 42.90 -4.99 -47.69
CA SER A 185 43.71 -4.29 -48.68
C SER A 185 43.67 -4.78 -50.14
N ALA A 186 43.80 -3.84 -51.09
CA ALA A 186 44.94 -3.67 -52.02
C ALA A 186 44.77 -2.40 -52.86
#